data_AF-A0A8B5WGS2-F1
#
_entry.id   AF-A0A8B5WGS2-F1
#
_cell.length_a   1.000
_cell.length_b   1.000
_cell.length_c   1.000
_cell.angle_alpha   90.00
_cell.angle_beta   90.00
_cell.angle_gamma   90.00
#
_symmetry.space_group_name_H-M   'P 1'
#
loop_
_entity.id
_entity.type
_entity.pdbx_description
1 polymer ?
#
loop_
_entity_poly.entity_id
_entity_poly.type
_entity_poly.pdbx_seq_one_letter_code
_entity_poly.pdbx_strand_id
1 'polypeptide(L)'
;MAVRCLPPLFLLTLTLNVGLAAESEVQVPLVVDKPHLERLLSDALGLDEQGRGRLEAERCTYLDLSDLRLETVDKRLALSLGLSATSGVMVLGHCRGPGPASSRLHLELKPGINASGTAVTFTTQGAELRRPDGSEGLLSRPSRLLAESLVMPRLDQTIIDVSGLLDAIDSLIKEFKPDIPDSGNLLNDRVRLSGVASDEQGLAAQLTLKVRQPPPATASTEPALQPSELVEWERVEDELDGFLTVLVARLASQVDNRDLQLDFLALLLDTRQRIAVALLEDNPVADPVRLLFMDAWNGLRPLLARLEPLDVIDDRDLRLAGFIAAGDALAALDALGPEFGLEISRDGLRRLARLLMAGEAPVSFTPLPLNENTVLRSLFGLDPHGPATGPALPSLQWWQRLLPLAHASTLPLAESLRGVVASPATLDEYLDLVARLLDAVYSEHMASGSRIPADYRDLFGPLVQATAWRESCWRHYVGPIDEPRVIRSSMGAIGMMQIMGRVWRGVYDVERLEAEIEYNIGAGIEILEHYLVDYALRRGEHQHPGGADNLVRATYAAYNGG
;
A
#
# COMPACT_ATOMS: atom_id res chain seq x y z
N MET A 1 -84.45 -20.07 -41.96
CA MET A 1 -84.26 -21.44 -41.46
C MET A 1 -82.94 -21.47 -40.70
N ALA A 2 -82.99 -21.88 -39.45
CA ALA A 2 -81.92 -21.77 -38.45
C ALA A 2 -80.74 -22.70 -38.71
N VAL A 3 -79.52 -22.28 -38.36
CA VAL A 3 -78.51 -23.13 -37.69
C VAL A 3 -77.60 -22.24 -36.81
N ARG A 4 -77.55 -22.57 -35.52
CA ARG A 4 -76.54 -22.14 -34.52
C ARG A 4 -75.30 -23.03 -34.67
N CYS A 5 -74.08 -22.48 -34.53
CA CYS A 5 -72.90 -23.23 -34.08
C CYS A 5 -71.91 -22.30 -33.32
N LEU A 6 -71.37 -22.83 -32.22
CA LEU A 6 -70.50 -22.22 -31.20
C LEU A 6 -69.07 -21.85 -31.71
N PRO A 7 -68.29 -21.06 -30.95
CA PRO A 7 -67.02 -20.46 -31.40
C PRO A 7 -65.80 -21.38 -31.18
N PRO A 8 -64.67 -21.17 -31.90
CA PRO A 8 -63.39 -21.78 -31.57
C PRO A 8 -62.57 -20.89 -30.62
N LEU A 9 -61.99 -21.53 -29.59
CA LEU A 9 -60.91 -20.99 -28.75
C LEU A 9 -59.71 -20.56 -29.63
N PHE A 10 -59.26 -19.32 -29.48
CA PHE A 10 -57.93 -18.91 -29.93
C PHE A 10 -56.93 -19.12 -28.78
N LEU A 11 -56.01 -20.07 -28.95
CA LEU A 11 -54.82 -20.21 -28.09
C LEU A 11 -53.87 -19.06 -28.40
N LEU A 12 -53.65 -18.17 -27.43
CA LEU A 12 -52.60 -17.16 -27.45
C LEU A 12 -51.31 -17.81 -26.96
N THR A 13 -50.37 -18.12 -27.87
CA THR A 13 -49.02 -18.56 -27.49
C THR A 13 -48.24 -17.39 -26.90
N LEU A 14 -48.13 -17.39 -25.58
CA LEU A 14 -47.21 -16.54 -24.82
C LEU A 14 -45.78 -17.04 -25.06
N THR A 15 -44.98 -16.32 -25.85
CA THR A 15 -43.54 -16.53 -25.90
C THR A 15 -42.93 -16.05 -24.58
N LEU A 16 -42.61 -16.99 -23.69
CA LEU A 16 -41.69 -16.72 -22.58
C LEU A 16 -40.34 -16.34 -23.17
N ASN A 17 -39.96 -15.07 -23.07
CA ASN A 17 -38.55 -14.67 -23.11
C ASN A 17 -37.93 -15.18 -21.82
N VAL A 18 -37.31 -16.36 -21.89
CA VAL A 18 -36.34 -16.79 -20.88
C VAL A 18 -35.13 -15.87 -21.07
N GLY A 19 -34.96 -14.88 -20.19
CA GLY A 19 -33.73 -14.10 -20.12
C GLY A 19 -32.59 -15.05 -19.81
N LEU A 20 -31.73 -15.32 -20.80
CA LEU A 20 -30.41 -15.88 -20.56
C LEU A 20 -29.64 -14.82 -19.77
N ALA A 21 -29.26 -15.14 -18.52
CA ALA A 21 -28.36 -14.30 -17.75
C ALA A 21 -27.06 -14.14 -18.54
N ALA A 22 -26.64 -12.89 -18.78
CA ALA A 22 -25.39 -12.61 -19.46
C ALA A 22 -24.22 -12.94 -18.53
N GLU A 23 -23.27 -13.72 -19.03
CA GLU A 23 -22.01 -14.03 -18.35
C GLU A 23 -20.95 -13.03 -18.85
N SER A 24 -20.30 -12.33 -17.92
CA SER A 24 -19.23 -11.38 -18.20
C SER A 24 -17.90 -11.97 -17.73
N GLU A 25 -16.84 -11.77 -18.51
CA GLU A 25 -15.47 -12.16 -18.15
C GLU A 25 -14.67 -10.93 -17.73
N VAL A 26 -14.13 -10.98 -16.52
CA VAL A 26 -13.21 -9.98 -15.99
C VAL A 26 -11.79 -10.51 -16.10
N GLN A 27 -10.90 -9.71 -16.69
CA GLN A 27 -9.49 -10.04 -16.85
C GLN A 27 -8.63 -9.20 -15.91
N VAL A 28 -7.75 -9.87 -15.17
CA VAL A 28 -6.87 -9.23 -14.19
C VAL A 28 -5.42 -9.65 -14.48
N PRO A 29 -4.51 -8.68 -14.66
CA PRO A 29 -3.11 -9.00 -14.92
C PRO A 29 -2.42 -9.54 -13.67
N LEU A 30 -1.58 -10.56 -13.85
CA LEU A 30 -0.65 -11.07 -12.86
C LEU A 30 0.75 -11.05 -13.48
N VAL A 31 1.63 -10.19 -12.97
CA VAL A 31 2.99 -10.05 -13.50
C VAL A 31 3.97 -10.73 -12.55
N VAL A 32 4.81 -11.59 -13.09
CA VAL A 32 5.98 -12.16 -12.42
C VAL A 32 7.21 -11.52 -13.02
N ASP A 33 8.01 -10.88 -12.18
CA ASP A 33 9.18 -10.15 -12.65
C ASP A 33 10.30 -11.09 -13.13
N LYS A 34 11.20 -10.52 -13.92
CA LYS A 34 12.34 -11.22 -14.49
C LYS A 34 13.31 -11.80 -13.45
N PRO A 35 13.72 -11.09 -12.38
CA PRO A 35 14.60 -11.65 -11.35
C PRO A 35 14.03 -12.90 -10.67
N HIS A 36 12.72 -12.91 -10.38
CA HIS A 36 12.05 -14.07 -9.81
C HIS A 36 12.07 -15.27 -10.77
N LEU A 37 11.81 -15.03 -12.06
CA LEU A 37 11.91 -16.07 -13.10
C LEU A 37 13.34 -16.62 -13.23
N GLU A 38 14.36 -15.77 -13.22
CA GLU A 38 15.77 -16.20 -13.28
C GLU A 38 16.15 -17.11 -12.11
N ARG A 39 15.69 -16.78 -10.89
CA ARG A 39 15.93 -17.59 -9.69
C ARG A 39 15.22 -18.94 -9.77
N LEU A 40 13.95 -18.96 -10.17
CA LEU A 40 13.18 -20.19 -10.33
C LEU A 40 13.80 -21.14 -11.38
N LEU A 41 14.34 -20.59 -12.47
CA LEU A 41 15.08 -21.36 -13.48
C LEU A 41 16.45 -21.82 -12.95
N SER A 42 17.12 -21.01 -12.13
CA SER A 42 18.38 -21.37 -11.48
C SER A 42 18.20 -22.54 -10.52
N ASP A 43 17.14 -22.52 -9.72
CA ASP A 43 16.78 -23.60 -8.80
C ASP A 43 16.45 -24.90 -9.55
N ALA A 44 15.69 -24.82 -10.65
CA ALA A 44 15.36 -25.97 -11.50
C ALA A 44 16.62 -26.64 -12.08
N LEU A 45 17.66 -25.85 -12.35
CA LEU A 45 18.96 -26.31 -12.83
C LEU A 45 19.94 -26.70 -11.71
N GLY A 46 19.58 -26.49 -10.44
CA GLY A 46 20.43 -26.79 -9.29
C GLY A 46 21.67 -25.92 -9.20
N LEU A 47 21.54 -24.63 -9.53
CA LEU A 47 22.61 -23.64 -9.33
C LEU A 47 22.69 -23.25 -7.85
N ASP A 48 23.90 -23.03 -7.36
CA ASP A 48 24.18 -22.50 -6.02
C ASP A 48 24.04 -20.96 -5.98
N GLU A 49 24.25 -20.35 -4.80
CA GLU A 49 24.21 -18.89 -4.62
C GLU A 49 25.25 -18.13 -5.46
N GLN A 50 26.28 -18.81 -5.97
CA GLN A 50 27.26 -18.23 -6.90
C GLN A 50 26.84 -18.40 -8.37
N GLY A 51 25.63 -18.92 -8.61
CA GLY A 51 25.08 -19.20 -9.93
C GLY A 51 25.79 -20.37 -10.63
N ARG A 52 26.37 -21.31 -9.89
CA ARG A 52 27.10 -22.47 -10.43
C ARG A 52 26.41 -23.78 -10.08
N GLY A 53 26.36 -24.71 -11.01
CA GLY A 53 25.75 -26.02 -10.76
C GLY A 53 26.38 -27.11 -11.59
N ARG A 54 26.08 -28.37 -11.25
CA ARG A 54 26.54 -29.54 -12.01
C ARG A 54 25.39 -30.49 -12.30
N LEU A 55 25.24 -30.86 -13.57
CA LEU A 55 24.34 -31.92 -14.02
C LEU A 55 25.16 -33.13 -14.48
N GLU A 56 24.96 -34.26 -13.82
CA GLU A 56 25.68 -35.52 -14.12
C GLU A 56 24.79 -36.47 -14.92
N ALA A 57 25.26 -36.94 -16.09
CA ALA A 57 24.67 -38.09 -16.78
C ALA A 57 25.29 -39.40 -16.26
N GLU A 58 26.63 -39.39 -16.17
CA GLU A 58 27.43 -40.48 -15.61
C GLU A 58 28.66 -39.89 -14.88
N ARG A 59 29.36 -40.71 -14.11
CA ARG A 59 30.50 -40.28 -13.28
C ARG A 59 31.63 -39.56 -14.03
N CYS A 60 31.80 -39.83 -15.33
CA CYS A 60 32.79 -39.17 -16.20
C CYS A 60 32.18 -38.30 -17.30
N THR A 61 30.85 -38.14 -17.30
CA THR A 61 30.11 -37.38 -18.29
C THR A 61 29.12 -36.45 -17.59
N TYR A 62 29.47 -35.16 -17.53
CA TYR A 62 28.75 -34.14 -16.78
C TYR A 62 28.88 -32.77 -17.43
N LEU A 63 27.99 -31.86 -17.03
CA LEU A 63 27.98 -30.45 -17.41
C LEU A 63 28.11 -29.59 -16.16
N ASP A 64 29.11 -28.71 -16.16
CA ASP A 64 29.14 -27.59 -15.21
C ASP A 64 28.40 -26.40 -15.84
N LEU A 65 27.50 -25.80 -15.07
CA LEU A 65 26.63 -24.68 -15.44
C LEU A 65 27.08 -23.41 -14.73
N SER A 66 26.98 -22.26 -15.39
CA SER A 66 27.32 -20.96 -14.80
C SER A 66 26.68 -19.79 -15.57
N ASP A 67 26.63 -18.59 -14.96
CA ASP A 67 26.27 -17.33 -15.63
C ASP A 67 24.95 -17.42 -16.41
N LEU A 68 23.90 -17.89 -15.72
CA LEU A 68 22.53 -17.88 -16.21
C LEU A 68 22.07 -16.43 -16.40
N ARG A 69 21.50 -16.14 -17.56
CA ARG A 69 20.86 -14.86 -17.87
C ARG A 69 19.57 -15.11 -18.61
N LEU A 70 18.50 -14.49 -18.15
CA LEU A 70 17.25 -14.40 -18.90
C LEU A 70 17.25 -13.04 -19.60
N GLU A 71 16.62 -12.94 -20.76
CA GLU A 71 16.35 -11.68 -21.45
C GLU A 71 15.02 -11.81 -22.17
N THR A 72 14.31 -10.70 -22.37
CA THR A 72 13.15 -10.69 -23.27
C THR A 72 13.56 -10.11 -24.61
N VAL A 73 13.52 -10.92 -25.67
CA VAL A 73 13.82 -10.49 -27.05
C VAL A 73 12.56 -10.69 -27.89
N ASP A 74 12.02 -9.63 -28.50
CA ASP A 74 10.77 -9.68 -29.27
C ASP A 74 9.61 -10.38 -28.54
N LYS A 75 9.40 -10.08 -27.24
CA LYS A 75 8.38 -10.73 -26.39
C LYS A 75 8.56 -12.25 -26.22
N ARG A 76 9.79 -12.74 -26.35
CA ARG A 76 10.16 -14.14 -26.12
C ARG A 76 11.23 -14.20 -25.05
N LEU A 77 11.11 -15.15 -24.11
CA LEU A 77 12.11 -15.37 -23.08
C LEU A 77 13.31 -16.09 -23.69
N ALA A 78 14.43 -15.38 -23.80
CA ALA A 78 15.70 -15.92 -24.23
C ALA A 78 16.53 -16.26 -22.99
N LEU A 79 16.87 -17.53 -22.81
CA LEU A 79 17.76 -17.99 -21.76
C LEU A 79 19.16 -18.18 -22.33
N SER A 80 20.16 -17.67 -21.63
CA SER A 80 21.57 -17.87 -21.92
C SER A 80 22.28 -18.48 -20.72
N LEU A 81 23.07 -19.53 -20.94
CA LEU A 81 23.74 -20.28 -19.88
C LEU A 81 25.16 -20.66 -20.30
N GLY A 82 26.15 -20.37 -19.45
CA GLY A 82 27.52 -20.84 -19.61
C GLY A 82 27.63 -22.32 -19.28
N LEU A 83 28.24 -23.09 -20.20
CA LEU A 83 28.41 -24.54 -20.09
C LEU A 83 29.88 -24.93 -20.20
N SER A 84 30.29 -25.87 -19.36
CA SER A 84 31.55 -26.62 -19.51
C SER A 84 31.24 -28.11 -19.57
N ALA A 85 31.34 -28.69 -20.77
CA ALA A 85 31.00 -30.08 -21.02
C ALA A 85 32.22 -30.99 -20.86
N THR A 86 32.12 -31.98 -19.97
CA THR A 86 33.10 -33.05 -19.82
C THR A 86 32.50 -34.36 -20.30
N SER A 87 33.17 -35.04 -21.23
CA SER A 87 32.77 -36.37 -21.70
C SER A 87 33.96 -37.31 -21.67
N GLY A 88 33.81 -38.42 -20.96
CA GLY A 88 34.86 -39.40 -20.81
C GLY A 88 34.34 -40.74 -20.33
N VAL A 89 35.21 -41.75 -20.39
CA VAL A 89 34.92 -43.10 -19.91
C VAL A 89 35.81 -43.44 -18.72
N MET A 90 35.28 -44.23 -17.80
CA MET A 90 36.01 -44.70 -16.63
C MET A 90 36.99 -45.81 -17.04
N VAL A 91 38.29 -45.55 -16.93
CA VAL A 91 39.35 -46.53 -17.23
C VAL A 91 40.30 -46.60 -16.04
N LEU A 92 40.41 -47.78 -15.42
CA LEU A 92 41.28 -48.01 -14.25
C LEU A 92 41.04 -47.00 -13.10
N GLY A 93 39.79 -46.60 -12.87
CA GLY A 93 39.43 -45.64 -11.81
C GLY A 93 39.68 -44.17 -12.14
N HIS A 94 40.14 -43.84 -13.36
CA HIS A 94 40.30 -42.46 -13.83
C HIS A 94 39.44 -42.16 -15.07
N CYS A 95 38.85 -40.96 -15.13
CA CYS A 95 38.10 -40.53 -16.31
C CYS A 95 39.08 -40.22 -17.45
N ARG A 96 38.91 -40.88 -18.60
CA ARG A 96 39.69 -40.65 -19.82
C ARG A 96 38.78 -40.11 -20.92
N GLY A 97 39.15 -38.99 -21.51
CA GLY A 97 38.39 -38.32 -22.56
C GLY A 97 39.06 -37.03 -23.01
N PRO A 98 38.49 -36.31 -23.99
CA PRO A 98 38.88 -34.95 -24.30
C PRO A 98 38.71 -34.03 -23.08
N GLY A 99 39.49 -32.94 -23.03
CA GLY A 99 39.35 -31.91 -22.00
C GLY A 99 37.99 -31.22 -22.05
N PRO A 100 37.60 -30.51 -20.97
CA PRO A 100 36.33 -29.82 -20.90
C PRO A 100 36.19 -28.79 -22.02
N ALA A 101 35.05 -28.80 -22.70
CA ALA A 101 34.73 -27.86 -23.77
C ALA A 101 33.79 -26.78 -23.23
N SER A 102 34.27 -25.53 -23.18
CA SER A 102 33.49 -24.37 -22.77
C SER A 102 32.65 -23.83 -23.92
N SER A 103 31.39 -23.52 -23.63
CA SER A 103 30.42 -22.98 -24.60
C SER A 103 29.34 -22.19 -23.88
N ARG A 104 28.50 -21.48 -24.64
CA ARG A 104 27.31 -20.82 -24.14
C ARG A 104 26.09 -21.38 -24.86
N LEU A 105 25.12 -21.85 -24.10
CA LEU A 105 23.85 -22.35 -24.61
C LEU A 105 22.84 -21.21 -24.64
N HIS A 106 22.18 -21.06 -25.79
CA HIS A 106 21.05 -20.15 -25.99
C HIS A 106 19.81 -20.96 -26.31
N LEU A 107 18.74 -20.71 -25.56
CA LEU A 107 17.44 -21.38 -25.67
C LEU A 107 16.34 -20.32 -25.67
N GLU A 108 15.25 -20.59 -26.38
CA GLU A 108 14.00 -19.84 -26.21
C GLU A 108 13.10 -20.61 -25.22
N LEU A 109 12.54 -19.94 -24.23
CA LEU A 109 11.56 -20.49 -23.30
C LEU A 109 10.17 -19.97 -23.70
N LYS A 110 9.31 -20.87 -24.16
CA LYS A 110 7.91 -20.54 -24.45
C LYS A 110 7.04 -20.82 -23.23
N PRO A 111 6.44 -19.82 -22.59
CA PRO A 111 5.49 -20.06 -21.51
C PRO A 111 4.17 -20.61 -22.05
N GLY A 112 3.51 -21.43 -21.25
CA GLY A 112 2.19 -22.00 -21.49
C GLY A 112 1.41 -22.12 -20.19
N ILE A 113 0.14 -22.52 -20.30
CA ILE A 113 -0.73 -22.77 -19.14
C ILE A 113 -1.06 -24.25 -19.13
N ASN A 114 -1.06 -24.86 -17.94
CA ASN A 114 -1.47 -26.24 -17.78
C ASN A 114 -2.97 -26.44 -18.07
N ALA A 115 -3.40 -27.69 -18.27
CA ALA A 115 -4.80 -27.97 -18.64
C ALA A 115 -5.85 -27.51 -17.61
N SER A 116 -5.46 -27.39 -16.33
CA SER A 116 -6.34 -26.92 -15.25
C SER A 116 -6.40 -25.39 -15.13
N GLY A 117 -5.54 -24.64 -15.81
CA GLY A 117 -5.47 -23.18 -15.66
C GLY A 117 -4.90 -22.71 -14.33
N THR A 118 -4.11 -23.55 -13.64
CA THR A 118 -3.60 -23.28 -12.28
C THR A 118 -2.08 -23.16 -12.19
N ALA A 119 -1.37 -23.39 -13.29
CA ALA A 119 0.08 -23.26 -13.30
C ALA A 119 0.60 -22.79 -14.66
N VAL A 120 1.70 -22.06 -14.64
CA VAL A 120 2.48 -21.73 -15.83
C VAL A 120 3.51 -22.84 -16.05
N THR A 121 3.59 -23.33 -17.28
CA THR A 121 4.58 -24.31 -17.72
C THR A 121 5.52 -23.69 -18.75
N PHE A 122 6.70 -24.26 -18.91
CA PHE A 122 7.66 -23.81 -19.93
C PHE A 122 7.93 -24.93 -20.94
N THR A 123 8.17 -24.53 -22.17
CA THR A 123 8.67 -25.43 -23.21
C THR A 123 9.85 -24.79 -23.89
N THR A 124 10.99 -25.48 -23.85
CA THR A 124 12.20 -25.07 -24.53
C THR A 124 12.05 -25.20 -26.04
N GLN A 125 12.44 -24.16 -26.78
CA GLN A 125 12.40 -24.09 -28.23
C GLN A 125 13.75 -23.61 -28.77
N GLY A 126 14.29 -24.38 -29.72
CA GLY A 126 15.61 -24.10 -30.26
C GLY A 126 16.72 -24.34 -29.22
N ALA A 127 17.86 -24.83 -29.70
CA ALA A 127 19.06 -24.92 -28.88
C ALA A 127 20.26 -24.60 -29.77
N GLU A 128 20.91 -23.49 -29.46
CA GLU A 128 22.13 -23.07 -30.13
C GLU A 128 23.28 -23.04 -29.13
N LEU A 129 24.32 -23.80 -29.43
CA LEU A 129 25.57 -23.74 -28.69
C LEU A 129 26.53 -22.81 -29.44
N ARG A 130 27.00 -21.78 -28.75
CA ARG A 130 27.99 -20.81 -29.26
C ARG A 130 29.28 -20.92 -28.45
N ARG A 131 30.40 -20.46 -29.01
CA ARG A 131 31.65 -20.36 -28.24
C ARG A 131 31.52 -19.26 -27.16
N PRO A 132 32.36 -19.27 -26.12
CA PRO A 132 32.33 -18.24 -25.07
C PRO A 132 32.55 -16.82 -25.59
N ASP A 133 33.22 -16.65 -26.74
CA ASP A 133 33.44 -15.38 -27.43
C ASP A 133 32.24 -14.91 -28.28
N GLY A 134 31.13 -15.66 -28.26
CA GLY A 134 29.92 -15.39 -29.04
C GLY A 134 30.00 -15.82 -30.50
N SER A 135 31.14 -16.36 -30.96
CA SER A 135 31.30 -16.83 -32.34
C SER A 135 30.59 -18.16 -32.59
N GLU A 136 30.05 -18.31 -33.79
CA GLU A 136 29.62 -19.62 -34.30
C GLU A 136 30.85 -20.53 -34.50
N GLY A 137 30.75 -21.77 -34.03
CA GLY A 137 31.86 -22.71 -34.08
C GLY A 137 31.41 -24.16 -34.12
N LEU A 138 32.29 -25.02 -34.66
CA LEU A 138 32.13 -26.48 -34.62
C LEU A 138 32.34 -26.99 -33.19
N LEU A 139 31.30 -26.89 -32.37
CA LEU A 139 31.22 -27.57 -31.09
C LEU A 139 30.89 -29.05 -31.33
N SER A 140 31.40 -29.94 -30.48
CA SER A 140 31.24 -31.38 -30.71
C SER A 140 29.75 -31.77 -30.66
N ARG A 141 29.25 -32.54 -31.64
CA ARG A 141 27.87 -33.09 -31.60
C ARG A 141 27.55 -33.77 -30.26
N PRO A 142 28.46 -34.53 -29.63
CA PRO A 142 28.24 -35.10 -28.30
C PRO A 142 27.97 -34.06 -27.20
N SER A 143 28.72 -32.96 -27.17
CA SER A 143 28.51 -31.89 -26.17
C SER A 143 27.16 -31.19 -26.30
N ARG A 144 26.68 -31.02 -27.54
CA ARG A 144 25.34 -30.46 -27.79
C ARG A 144 24.24 -31.42 -27.33
N LEU A 145 24.33 -32.68 -27.72
CA LEU A 145 23.35 -33.70 -27.33
C LEU A 145 23.30 -33.88 -25.80
N LEU A 146 24.47 -33.83 -25.14
CA LEU A 146 24.54 -33.88 -23.68
C LEU A 146 23.82 -32.69 -23.05
N ALA A 147 24.07 -31.47 -23.54
CA ALA A 147 23.39 -30.25 -23.07
C ALA A 147 21.88 -30.33 -23.27
N GLU A 148 21.42 -30.70 -24.47
CA GLU A 148 19.99 -30.88 -24.76
C GLU A 148 19.36 -31.96 -23.86
N SER A 149 20.06 -33.06 -23.58
CA SER A 149 19.53 -34.18 -22.77
C SER A 149 19.47 -33.90 -21.26
N LEU A 150 20.32 -33.00 -20.74
CA LEU A 150 20.40 -32.72 -19.31
C LEU A 150 19.72 -31.41 -18.92
N VAL A 151 19.81 -30.37 -19.76
CA VAL A 151 19.30 -29.03 -19.43
C VAL A 151 17.83 -28.89 -19.80
N MET A 152 17.44 -29.23 -21.04
CA MET A 152 16.08 -28.99 -21.53
C MET A 152 15.01 -29.71 -20.68
N PRO A 153 15.16 -31.00 -20.30
CA PRO A 153 14.16 -31.66 -19.47
C PRO A 153 13.96 -31.02 -18.09
N ARG A 154 15.00 -30.40 -17.51
CA ARG A 154 14.89 -29.68 -16.23
C ARG A 154 14.07 -28.41 -16.38
N LEU A 155 14.33 -27.67 -17.46
CA LEU A 155 13.59 -26.45 -17.79
C LEU A 155 12.13 -26.76 -18.19
N ASP A 156 11.89 -27.81 -18.96
CA ASP A 156 10.53 -28.21 -19.37
C ASP A 156 9.69 -28.75 -18.19
N GLN A 157 10.33 -29.28 -17.14
CA GLN A 157 9.68 -29.70 -15.90
C GLN A 157 9.42 -28.55 -14.93
N THR A 158 9.91 -27.35 -15.25
CA THR A 158 9.72 -26.17 -14.41
C THR A 158 8.27 -25.72 -14.48
N ILE A 159 7.64 -25.59 -13.30
CA ILE A 159 6.23 -25.24 -13.15
C ILE A 159 6.13 -24.11 -12.12
N ILE A 160 5.42 -23.04 -12.46
CA ILE A 160 5.02 -22.02 -11.50
C ILE A 160 3.59 -22.35 -11.07
N ASP A 161 3.45 -22.99 -9.92
CA ASP A 161 2.15 -23.31 -9.35
C ASP A 161 1.55 -22.08 -8.67
N VAL A 162 0.43 -21.61 -9.20
CA VAL A 162 -0.32 -20.47 -8.64
C VAL A 162 -1.64 -20.92 -8.01
N SER A 163 -1.88 -22.22 -7.86
CA SER A 163 -3.13 -22.76 -7.31
C SER A 163 -3.49 -22.17 -5.94
N GLY A 164 -2.52 -22.10 -5.03
CA GLY A 164 -2.70 -21.50 -3.70
C GLY A 164 -3.09 -20.02 -3.77
N LEU A 165 -2.50 -19.26 -4.71
CA LEU A 165 -2.86 -17.87 -4.95
C LEU A 165 -4.28 -17.74 -5.51
N LEU A 166 -4.63 -18.56 -6.51
CA LEU A 166 -5.98 -18.57 -7.11
C LEU A 166 -7.06 -18.90 -6.07
N ASP A 167 -6.82 -19.90 -5.22
CA ASP A 167 -7.74 -20.28 -4.15
C ASP A 167 -7.89 -19.17 -3.10
N ALA A 168 -6.82 -18.42 -2.83
CA ALA A 168 -6.85 -17.30 -1.92
C ALA A 168 -7.63 -16.09 -2.50
N ILE A 169 -7.45 -15.78 -3.79
CA ILE A 169 -8.23 -14.75 -4.51
C ILE A 169 -9.72 -15.14 -4.56
N ASP A 170 -10.04 -16.40 -4.89
CA ASP A 170 -11.42 -16.90 -4.92
C ASP A 170 -12.08 -16.81 -3.54
N SER A 171 -11.33 -17.15 -2.48
CA SER A 171 -11.79 -17.01 -1.10
C SER A 171 -11.99 -15.56 -0.68
N LEU A 172 -11.14 -14.65 -1.16
CA LEU A 172 -11.25 -13.21 -0.91
C LEU A 172 -12.51 -12.65 -1.57
N ILE A 173 -12.70 -12.90 -2.86
CA ILE A 173 -13.85 -12.42 -3.62
C ILE A 173 -15.17 -12.92 -2.97
N LYS A 174 -15.18 -14.13 -2.40
CA LYS A 174 -16.33 -14.66 -1.66
C LYS A 174 -16.66 -13.90 -0.37
N GLU A 175 -15.66 -13.30 0.27
CA GLU A 175 -15.80 -12.57 1.54
C GLU A 175 -16.23 -11.10 1.33
N PHE A 176 -16.00 -10.55 0.15
CA PHE A 176 -16.43 -9.20 -0.27
C PHE A 176 -17.77 -9.22 -1.05
N LYS A 177 -18.50 -10.34 -1.02
CA LYS A 177 -19.80 -10.45 -1.71
C LYS A 177 -20.85 -9.55 -1.05
N PRO A 178 -21.75 -8.95 -1.84
CA PRO A 178 -22.87 -8.19 -1.30
C PRO A 178 -23.90 -9.12 -0.62
N ASP A 179 -24.50 -8.65 0.48
CA ASP A 179 -25.55 -9.32 1.27
C ASP A 179 -26.94 -9.21 0.61
N ILE A 180 -27.01 -9.59 -0.67
CA ILE A 180 -28.25 -9.63 -1.45
C ILE A 180 -28.78 -11.08 -1.45
N PRO A 181 -30.07 -11.33 -1.18
CA PRO A 181 -30.67 -12.64 -1.36
C PRO A 181 -30.45 -13.15 -2.80
N ASP A 182 -29.98 -14.40 -2.97
CA ASP A 182 -29.56 -15.02 -4.25
C ASP A 182 -28.20 -14.55 -4.85
N SER A 183 -27.39 -13.74 -4.15
CA SER A 183 -26.00 -13.39 -4.57
C SER A 183 -25.04 -14.58 -4.66
N GLY A 184 -25.43 -15.73 -4.08
CA GLY A 184 -24.68 -16.98 -4.08
C GLY A 184 -24.24 -17.48 -5.47
N ASN A 185 -24.96 -17.09 -6.54
CA ASN A 185 -24.71 -17.50 -7.92
C ASN A 185 -24.07 -16.43 -8.82
N LEU A 186 -23.58 -15.31 -8.28
CA LEU A 186 -22.91 -14.27 -9.08
C LEU A 186 -21.53 -14.72 -9.58
N LEU A 187 -20.86 -15.58 -8.82
CA LEU A 187 -19.51 -16.09 -9.09
C LEU A 187 -19.59 -17.61 -9.19
N ASN A 188 -19.77 -18.14 -10.41
CA ASN A 188 -19.97 -19.60 -10.60
C ASN A 188 -18.67 -20.35 -10.85
N ASP A 189 -17.65 -19.68 -11.41
CA ASP A 189 -16.39 -20.32 -11.78
C ASP A 189 -15.25 -19.78 -10.93
N ARG A 190 -14.33 -20.67 -10.55
CA ARG A 190 -13.08 -20.31 -9.89
C ARG A 190 -12.22 -19.45 -10.82
N VAL A 191 -11.45 -18.55 -10.21
CA VAL A 191 -10.39 -17.79 -10.89
C VAL A 191 -9.38 -18.76 -11.51
N ARG A 192 -9.00 -18.51 -12.76
CA ARG A 192 -8.04 -19.34 -13.50
C ARG A 192 -7.17 -18.51 -14.43
N LEU A 193 -6.02 -19.05 -14.79
CA LEU A 193 -5.18 -18.50 -15.86
C LEU A 193 -5.86 -18.72 -17.23
N SER A 194 -5.89 -17.67 -18.04
CA SER A 194 -6.50 -17.66 -19.39
C SER A 194 -5.49 -17.38 -20.50
N GLY A 195 -4.43 -16.62 -20.18
CA GLY A 195 -3.37 -16.27 -21.10
C GLY A 195 -2.06 -16.05 -20.35
N VAL A 196 -0.95 -16.31 -21.03
CA VAL A 196 0.39 -16.01 -20.53
C VAL A 196 1.24 -15.54 -21.70
N ALA A 197 1.96 -14.44 -21.49
CA ALA A 197 2.86 -13.85 -22.46
C ALA A 197 4.10 -13.32 -21.75
N SER A 198 5.17 -13.12 -22.50
CA SER A 198 6.39 -12.51 -22.00
C SER A 198 6.42 -11.04 -22.42
N ASP A 199 6.89 -10.17 -21.54
CA ASP A 199 7.05 -8.74 -21.79
C ASP A 199 8.40 -8.24 -21.26
N GLU A 200 8.61 -6.92 -21.29
CA GLU A 200 9.87 -6.31 -20.84
C GLU A 200 10.09 -6.43 -19.32
N GLN A 201 9.01 -6.59 -18.55
CA GLN A 201 9.04 -6.69 -17.08
C GLN A 201 9.24 -8.15 -16.62
N GLY A 202 8.84 -9.12 -17.44
CA GLY A 202 9.03 -10.55 -17.21
C GLY A 202 7.93 -11.36 -17.88
N LEU A 203 7.10 -12.00 -17.06
CA LEU A 203 5.99 -12.83 -17.49
C LEU A 203 4.67 -12.19 -17.07
N ALA A 204 3.82 -11.88 -18.05
CA ALA A 204 2.48 -11.38 -17.84
C ALA A 204 1.45 -12.51 -18.04
N ALA A 205 0.85 -12.95 -16.94
CA ALA A 205 -0.28 -13.85 -16.93
C ALA A 205 -1.60 -13.07 -16.84
N GLN A 206 -2.67 -13.65 -17.38
CA GLN A 206 -4.03 -13.10 -17.33
C GLN A 206 -4.93 -14.03 -16.52
N LEU A 207 -5.43 -13.54 -15.40
CA LEU A 207 -6.45 -14.19 -14.61
C LEU A 207 -7.81 -13.88 -15.22
N THR A 208 -8.69 -14.87 -15.29
CA THR A 208 -10.09 -14.67 -15.69
C THR A 208 -11.01 -15.09 -14.58
N LEU A 209 -11.93 -14.18 -14.27
CA LEU A 209 -13.07 -14.40 -13.41
C LEU A 209 -14.34 -14.30 -14.25
N LYS A 210 -15.21 -15.30 -14.13
CA LYS A 210 -16.53 -15.26 -14.77
C LYS A 210 -17.59 -14.87 -13.77
N VAL A 211 -18.38 -13.90 -14.18
CA VAL A 211 -19.36 -13.26 -13.34
C VAL A 211 -20.71 -13.32 -14.05
N ARG A 212 -21.77 -13.74 -13.36
CA ARG A 212 -23.14 -13.65 -13.87
C ARG A 212 -23.73 -12.31 -13.50
N GLN A 213 -24.31 -11.62 -14.49
CA GLN A 213 -25.04 -10.38 -14.24
C GLN A 213 -26.30 -10.65 -13.42
N PRO A 214 -26.45 -9.99 -12.25
CA PRO A 214 -27.72 -9.96 -11.54
C PRO A 214 -28.78 -9.26 -12.40
N PRO A 215 -30.06 -9.54 -12.13
CA PRO A 215 -31.14 -8.78 -12.74
C PRO A 215 -31.05 -7.32 -12.27
N PRO A 216 -31.27 -6.34 -13.18
CA PRO A 216 -31.04 -4.94 -12.88
C PRO A 216 -31.83 -4.51 -11.64
N ALA A 217 -31.11 -4.13 -10.59
CA ALA A 217 -31.69 -3.61 -9.37
C ALA A 217 -32.13 -2.17 -9.63
N THR A 218 -33.36 -1.82 -9.24
CA THR A 218 -33.77 -0.41 -9.23
C THR A 218 -33.04 0.25 -8.07
N ALA A 219 -32.09 1.14 -8.37
CA ALA A 219 -31.40 1.93 -7.37
C ALA A 219 -32.41 2.75 -6.56
N SER A 220 -32.80 2.26 -5.39
CA SER A 220 -33.50 3.05 -4.39
C SER A 220 -32.46 3.84 -3.61
N THR A 221 -32.64 5.14 -3.50
CA THR A 221 -31.86 5.96 -2.56
C THR A 221 -32.07 5.39 -1.16
N GLU A 222 -30.99 4.95 -0.53
CA GLU A 222 -31.05 4.45 0.83
C GLU A 222 -31.38 5.60 1.78
N PRO A 223 -32.18 5.34 2.83
CA PRO A 223 -32.41 6.34 3.87
C PRO A 223 -31.08 6.70 4.57
N ALA A 224 -30.98 7.94 5.05
CA ALA A 224 -29.87 8.38 5.90
C ALA A 224 -29.68 7.42 7.10
N LEU A 225 -28.41 7.21 7.46
CA LEU A 225 -28.01 6.22 8.47
C LEU A 225 -28.63 6.55 9.84
N GLN A 226 -29.18 5.52 10.50
CA GLN A 226 -29.60 5.60 11.89
C GLN A 226 -28.37 5.66 12.82
N PRO A 227 -28.51 6.17 14.06
CA PRO A 227 -27.39 6.25 14.99
C PRO A 227 -26.65 4.93 15.26
N SER A 228 -27.35 3.79 15.24
CA SER A 228 -26.72 2.47 15.37
C SER A 228 -25.93 2.06 14.12
N GLU A 229 -26.36 2.51 12.95
CA GLU A 229 -25.70 2.25 11.67
C GLU A 229 -24.45 3.13 11.53
N LEU A 230 -24.49 4.37 12.04
CA LEU A 230 -23.30 5.25 12.13
C LEU A 230 -22.17 4.64 12.98
N VAL A 231 -22.50 3.98 14.09
CA VAL A 231 -21.49 3.30 14.94
C VAL A 231 -20.85 2.12 14.21
N GLU A 232 -21.66 1.35 13.49
CA GLU A 232 -21.16 0.21 12.70
C GLU A 232 -20.31 0.70 11.51
N TRP A 233 -20.70 1.82 10.90
CA TRP A 233 -19.93 2.48 9.86
C TRP A 233 -18.56 2.94 10.36
N GLU A 234 -18.50 3.68 11.48
CA GLU A 234 -17.24 4.12 12.09
C GLU A 234 -16.33 2.91 12.40
N ARG A 235 -16.90 1.78 12.82
CA ARG A 235 -16.16 0.53 13.05
C ARG A 235 -15.52 -0.01 11.77
N VAL A 236 -16.24 0.02 10.63
CA VAL A 236 -15.72 -0.48 9.35
C VAL A 236 -14.60 0.42 8.83
N GLU A 237 -14.76 1.74 8.96
CA GLU A 237 -13.71 2.71 8.60
C GLU A 237 -12.46 2.57 9.47
N ASP A 238 -12.63 2.34 10.77
CA ASP A 238 -11.50 2.13 11.66
C ASP A 238 -10.75 0.81 11.32
N GLU A 239 -11.44 -0.24 10.86
CA GLU A 239 -10.77 -1.43 10.32
C GLU A 239 -10.00 -1.12 9.03
N LEU A 240 -10.55 -0.28 8.14
CA LEU A 240 -9.88 0.14 6.91
C LEU A 240 -8.62 0.99 7.21
N ASP A 241 -8.70 1.97 8.11
CA ASP A 241 -7.53 2.76 8.51
C ASP A 241 -6.48 1.88 9.20
N GLY A 242 -6.89 0.97 10.08
CA GLY A 242 -5.94 0.06 10.74
C GLY A 242 -5.24 -0.85 9.72
N PHE A 243 -5.98 -1.36 8.74
CA PHE A 243 -5.42 -2.13 7.63
C PHE A 243 -4.39 -1.31 6.84
N LEU A 244 -4.73 -0.09 6.41
CA LEU A 244 -3.84 0.77 5.65
C LEU A 244 -2.61 1.18 6.47
N THR A 245 -2.78 1.49 7.75
CA THR A 245 -1.69 1.85 8.66
C THR A 245 -0.66 0.72 8.74
N VAL A 246 -1.11 -0.52 8.97
CA VAL A 246 -0.22 -1.69 9.05
C VAL A 246 0.47 -1.93 7.71
N LEU A 247 -0.28 -1.86 6.60
CA LEU A 247 0.24 -2.09 5.26
C LEU A 247 1.29 -1.04 4.88
N VAL A 248 0.98 0.25 5.04
CA VAL A 248 1.86 1.37 4.73
C VAL A 248 3.12 1.33 5.60
N ALA A 249 2.99 1.11 6.92
CA ALA A 249 4.15 1.02 7.80
C ALA A 249 5.08 -0.14 7.38
N ARG A 250 4.52 -1.30 7.02
CA ARG A 250 5.29 -2.44 6.53
C ARG A 250 5.99 -2.15 5.21
N LEU A 251 5.27 -1.62 4.22
CA LEU A 251 5.84 -1.36 2.89
C LEU A 251 6.87 -0.23 2.95
N ALA A 252 6.54 0.90 3.58
CA ALA A 252 7.44 2.04 3.67
C ALA A 252 8.73 1.71 4.43
N SER A 253 8.69 0.86 5.46
CA SER A 253 9.90 0.43 6.19
C SER A 253 10.85 -0.46 5.37
N GLN A 254 10.40 -0.96 4.22
CA GLN A 254 11.18 -1.87 3.36
C GLN A 254 11.68 -1.19 2.08
N VAL A 255 11.28 0.06 1.87
CA VAL A 255 11.66 0.85 0.70
C VAL A 255 12.87 1.68 1.06
N ASP A 256 13.97 1.56 0.31
CA ASP A 256 15.16 2.41 0.52
C ASP A 256 14.98 3.82 -0.08
N ASN A 257 14.07 3.97 -1.05
CA ASN A 257 13.79 5.24 -1.70
C ASN A 257 12.91 6.15 -0.82
N ARG A 258 13.51 7.22 -0.27
CA ARG A 258 12.82 8.19 0.60
C ARG A 258 11.59 8.84 -0.03
N ASP A 259 11.64 9.14 -1.32
CA ASP A 259 10.52 9.75 -2.03
C ASP A 259 9.32 8.80 -2.07
N LEU A 260 9.57 7.52 -2.36
CA LEU A 260 8.52 6.51 -2.37
C LEU A 260 7.98 6.22 -0.96
N GLN A 261 8.83 6.23 0.07
CA GLN A 261 8.37 6.15 1.47
C GLN A 261 7.39 7.29 1.80
N LEU A 262 7.75 8.53 1.45
CA LEU A 262 6.90 9.70 1.67
C LEU A 262 5.58 9.60 0.90
N ASP A 263 5.59 9.05 -0.32
CA ASP A 263 4.37 8.87 -1.11
C ASP A 263 3.41 7.86 -0.44
N PHE A 264 3.92 6.79 0.19
CA PHE A 264 3.10 5.86 0.99
C PHE A 264 2.51 6.53 2.23
N LEU A 265 3.29 7.37 2.94
CA LEU A 265 2.81 8.10 4.10
C LEU A 265 1.77 9.16 3.72
N ALA A 266 1.96 9.82 2.58
CA ALA A 266 1.00 10.78 2.03
C ALA A 266 -0.34 10.11 1.73
N LEU A 267 -0.33 8.91 1.14
CA LEU A 267 -1.54 8.12 0.90
C LEU A 267 -2.28 7.79 2.21
N LEU A 268 -1.55 7.45 3.27
CA LEU A 268 -2.15 7.19 4.59
C LEU A 268 -2.84 8.44 5.14
N LEU A 269 -2.18 9.59 5.10
CA LEU A 269 -2.76 10.86 5.57
C LEU A 269 -3.97 11.29 4.74
N ASP A 270 -3.88 11.23 3.40
CA ASP A 270 -4.99 11.56 2.49
C ASP A 270 -6.20 10.65 2.73
N THR A 271 -5.98 9.35 2.90
CA THR A 271 -7.08 8.42 3.17
C THR A 271 -7.77 8.73 4.51
N ARG A 272 -6.99 9.02 5.56
CA ARG A 272 -7.56 9.41 6.86
C ARG A 272 -8.32 10.73 6.81
N GLN A 273 -7.87 11.67 5.97
CA GLN A 273 -8.57 12.92 5.74
C GLN A 273 -9.92 12.66 5.05
N ARG A 274 -9.96 11.80 4.04
CA ARG A 274 -11.20 11.39 3.36
C ARG A 274 -12.17 10.70 4.31
N ILE A 275 -11.68 9.80 5.16
CA ILE A 275 -12.48 9.17 6.23
C ILE A 275 -13.08 10.24 7.15
N ALA A 276 -12.27 11.20 7.60
CA ALA A 276 -12.76 12.27 8.49
C ALA A 276 -13.84 13.14 7.85
N VAL A 277 -13.74 13.42 6.54
CA VAL A 277 -14.76 14.14 5.78
C VAL A 277 -16.03 13.29 5.58
N ALA A 278 -15.86 12.01 5.22
CA ALA A 278 -16.98 11.09 4.99
C ALA A 278 -17.88 10.97 6.23
N LEU A 279 -17.30 10.83 7.43
CA LEU A 279 -18.06 10.76 8.70
C LEU A 279 -18.90 12.00 9.00
N LEU A 280 -18.62 13.14 8.36
CA LEU A 280 -19.39 14.38 8.54
C LEU A 280 -20.44 14.56 7.45
N GLU A 281 -20.13 14.14 6.22
CA GLU A 281 -20.99 14.27 5.06
C GLU A 281 -21.81 12.98 4.87
N ASP A 282 -22.95 12.87 5.56
CA ASP A 282 -23.93 11.79 5.33
C ASP A 282 -24.54 11.95 3.92
N ASN A 283 -23.98 11.24 2.94
CA ASN A 283 -24.40 11.30 1.55
C ASN A 283 -25.10 10.00 1.12
N PRO A 284 -26.45 9.99 0.98
CA PRO A 284 -27.22 8.80 0.67
C PRO A 284 -27.15 8.36 -0.81
N VAL A 285 -26.36 9.03 -1.66
CA VAL A 285 -26.30 8.77 -3.11
C VAL A 285 -25.31 7.64 -3.46
N ALA A 286 -24.34 7.35 -2.60
CA ALA A 286 -23.35 6.30 -2.83
C ALA A 286 -22.84 5.71 -1.50
N ASP A 287 -22.52 4.42 -1.49
CA ASP A 287 -21.82 3.77 -0.38
C ASP A 287 -20.44 4.41 -0.18
N PRO A 288 -20.23 5.18 0.92
CA PRO A 288 -19.00 5.93 1.15
C PRO A 288 -17.82 5.00 1.48
N VAL A 289 -18.06 3.86 2.12
CA VAL A 289 -17.02 2.90 2.51
C VAL A 289 -16.40 2.27 1.27
N ARG A 290 -17.24 1.89 0.30
CA ARG A 290 -16.81 1.39 -0.99
C ARG A 290 -15.95 2.40 -1.76
N LEU A 291 -16.37 3.67 -1.79
CA LEU A 291 -15.62 4.75 -2.42
C LEU A 291 -14.27 5.00 -1.73
N LEU A 292 -14.24 5.00 -0.40
CA LEU A 292 -13.01 5.16 0.38
C LEU A 292 -11.98 4.09 0.05
N PHE A 293 -12.40 2.82 -0.08
CA PHE A 293 -11.49 1.75 -0.47
C PHE A 293 -11.01 1.89 -1.91
N MET A 294 -11.89 2.25 -2.85
CA MET A 294 -11.49 2.42 -4.24
C MET A 294 -10.50 3.58 -4.41
N ASP A 295 -10.72 4.70 -3.73
CA ASP A 295 -9.78 5.81 -3.69
C ASP A 295 -8.44 5.38 -3.08
N ALA A 296 -8.46 4.68 -1.94
CA ALA A 296 -7.26 4.18 -1.31
C ALA A 296 -6.51 3.18 -2.21
N TRP A 297 -7.21 2.27 -2.88
CA TRP A 297 -6.62 1.31 -3.81
C TRP A 297 -6.01 2.00 -5.03
N ASN A 298 -6.73 2.95 -5.63
CA ASN A 298 -6.26 3.73 -6.78
C ASN A 298 -5.01 4.55 -6.46
N GLY A 299 -4.89 5.05 -5.22
CA GLY A 299 -3.68 5.70 -4.73
C GLY A 299 -2.55 4.72 -4.41
N LEU A 300 -2.86 3.56 -3.83
CA LEU A 300 -1.88 2.53 -3.44
C LEU A 300 -1.25 1.82 -4.64
N ARG A 301 -2.06 1.46 -5.62
CA ARG A 301 -1.69 0.59 -6.74
C ARG A 301 -0.49 1.10 -7.57
N PRO A 302 -0.38 2.40 -7.90
CA PRO A 302 0.82 2.95 -8.54
C PRO A 302 2.08 2.91 -7.67
N LEU A 303 1.94 3.03 -6.34
CA LEU A 303 3.07 2.96 -5.42
C LEU A 303 3.62 1.53 -5.33
N LEU A 304 2.73 0.53 -5.29
CA LEU A 304 3.12 -0.88 -5.33
C LEU A 304 3.89 -1.23 -6.61
N ALA A 305 3.53 -0.65 -7.75
CA ALA A 305 4.23 -0.86 -9.01
C ALA A 305 5.63 -0.23 -9.07
N ARG A 306 5.96 0.68 -8.15
CA ARG A 306 7.28 1.32 -8.03
C ARG A 306 8.21 0.61 -7.04
N LEU A 307 7.71 -0.41 -6.34
CA LEU A 307 8.54 -1.24 -5.48
C LEU A 307 9.54 -1.99 -6.37
N GLU A 308 10.84 -1.79 -6.12
CA GLU A 308 11.86 -2.63 -6.73
C GLU A 308 11.68 -4.07 -6.23
N PRO A 309 11.99 -5.09 -7.06
CA PRO A 309 12.10 -6.47 -6.60
C PRO A 309 13.03 -6.49 -5.39
N LEU A 310 12.49 -6.79 -4.21
CA LEU A 310 13.26 -6.75 -2.98
C LEU A 310 14.30 -7.87 -3.05
N ASP A 311 15.56 -7.56 -2.81
CA ASP A 311 16.71 -8.45 -3.02
C ASP A 311 16.83 -9.58 -1.97
N VAL A 312 15.69 -10.08 -1.47
CA VAL A 312 15.58 -11.05 -0.38
C VAL A 312 14.89 -12.33 -0.86
N ILE A 313 15.58 -13.43 -0.59
CA ILE A 313 15.16 -14.85 -0.56
C ILE A 313 13.64 -15.05 -0.29
N ASP A 314 12.94 -15.82 -1.17
CA ASP A 314 11.59 -16.45 -1.03
C ASP A 314 10.38 -15.90 -1.84
N ASP A 315 9.25 -16.63 -1.81
CA ASP A 315 7.84 -16.49 -2.29
C ASP A 315 7.16 -15.09 -2.11
N ARG A 316 7.93 -14.05 -1.80
CA ARG A 316 7.44 -12.70 -1.49
C ARG A 316 6.98 -11.90 -2.70
N ASP A 317 7.69 -12.00 -3.82
CA ASP A 317 7.31 -11.29 -5.06
C ASP A 317 6.00 -11.84 -5.62
N LEU A 318 5.83 -13.17 -5.55
CA LEU A 318 4.57 -13.82 -5.92
C LEU A 318 3.43 -13.44 -4.97
N ARG A 319 3.70 -13.32 -3.66
CA ARG A 319 2.74 -12.77 -2.67
C ARG A 319 2.35 -11.33 -2.95
N LEU A 320 3.29 -10.47 -3.33
CA LEU A 320 3.02 -9.07 -3.71
C LEU A 320 2.21 -9.00 -5.02
N ALA A 321 2.62 -9.75 -6.05
CA ALA A 321 1.89 -9.85 -7.32
C ALA A 321 0.47 -10.39 -7.09
N GLY A 322 0.32 -11.37 -6.20
CA GLY A 322 -0.95 -11.91 -5.78
C GLY A 322 -1.84 -10.93 -5.02
N PHE A 323 -1.26 -10.15 -4.11
CA PHE A 323 -1.94 -9.06 -3.41
C PHE A 323 -2.43 -7.98 -4.39
N ILE A 324 -1.57 -7.58 -5.35
CA ILE A 324 -1.92 -6.63 -6.41
C ILE A 324 -3.07 -7.18 -7.27
N ALA A 325 -2.94 -8.42 -7.75
CA ALA A 325 -3.97 -9.06 -8.56
C ALA A 325 -5.30 -9.19 -7.80
N ALA A 326 -5.26 -9.46 -6.50
CA ALA A 326 -6.46 -9.53 -5.67
C ALA A 326 -7.18 -8.18 -5.57
N GLY A 327 -6.45 -7.09 -5.30
CA GLY A 327 -7.05 -5.75 -5.27
C GLY A 327 -7.51 -5.28 -6.65
N ASP A 328 -6.76 -5.58 -7.73
CA ASP A 328 -7.16 -5.29 -9.11
C ASP A 328 -8.43 -6.07 -9.49
N ALA A 329 -8.60 -7.31 -9.00
CA ALA A 329 -9.82 -8.09 -9.19
C ALA A 329 -11.03 -7.47 -8.47
N LEU A 330 -10.84 -7.00 -7.24
CA LEU A 330 -11.89 -6.30 -6.48
C LEU A 330 -12.30 -4.99 -7.18
N ALA A 331 -11.34 -4.19 -7.64
CA ALA A 331 -11.62 -2.95 -8.38
C ALA A 331 -12.33 -3.23 -9.72
N ALA A 332 -11.93 -4.29 -10.43
CA ALA A 332 -12.56 -4.67 -11.69
C ALA A 332 -14.00 -5.22 -11.49
N LEU A 333 -14.26 -5.88 -10.37
CA LEU A 333 -15.61 -6.30 -9.99
C LEU A 333 -16.52 -5.10 -9.68
N ASP A 334 -16.04 -4.13 -8.90
CA ASP A 334 -16.79 -2.91 -8.59
C ASP A 334 -17.15 -2.11 -9.86
N ALA A 335 -16.24 -2.08 -10.84
CA ALA A 335 -16.46 -1.43 -12.12
C ALA A 335 -17.61 -2.04 -12.96
N LEU A 336 -18.06 -3.26 -12.67
CA LEU A 336 -19.20 -3.88 -13.36
C LEU A 336 -20.55 -3.27 -12.96
N GLY A 337 -20.61 -2.53 -11.85
CA GLY A 337 -21.79 -1.82 -11.40
C GLY A 337 -22.14 -2.08 -9.93
N PRO A 338 -23.05 -1.28 -9.34
CA PRO A 338 -23.40 -1.33 -7.92
C PRO A 338 -23.98 -2.69 -7.47
N GLU A 339 -24.54 -3.47 -8.40
CA GLU A 339 -25.10 -4.80 -8.14
C GLU A 339 -24.02 -5.87 -7.88
N PHE A 340 -22.78 -5.55 -8.24
CA PHE A 340 -21.56 -6.29 -7.91
C PHE A 340 -20.73 -5.60 -6.84
N GLY A 341 -21.32 -4.61 -6.16
CA GLY A 341 -20.66 -3.79 -5.15
C GLY A 341 -19.96 -4.64 -4.10
N LEU A 342 -18.81 -4.14 -3.65
CA LEU A 342 -18.01 -4.77 -2.62
C LEU A 342 -18.52 -4.38 -1.24
N GLU A 343 -18.79 -5.37 -0.40
CA GLU A 343 -18.93 -5.12 1.03
C GLU A 343 -17.57 -5.23 1.72
N ILE A 344 -17.13 -4.14 2.35
CA ILE A 344 -15.87 -4.14 3.08
C ILE A 344 -16.09 -4.80 4.44
N SER A 345 -15.65 -6.06 4.53
CA SER A 345 -15.68 -6.82 5.77
C SER A 345 -14.30 -6.87 6.42
N ARG A 346 -14.27 -6.97 7.76
CA ARG A 346 -13.04 -7.17 8.55
C ARG A 346 -12.30 -8.45 8.12
N ASP A 347 -13.05 -9.52 7.88
CA ASP A 347 -12.49 -10.79 7.41
C ASP A 347 -11.92 -10.66 5.99
N GLY A 348 -12.56 -9.88 5.13
CA GLY A 348 -12.08 -9.52 3.81
C GLY A 348 -10.72 -8.80 3.86
N LEU A 349 -10.63 -7.70 4.62
CA LEU A 349 -9.37 -6.96 4.80
C LEU A 349 -8.25 -7.84 5.38
N ARG A 350 -8.58 -8.73 6.32
CA ARG A 350 -7.62 -9.67 6.91
C ARG A 350 -7.13 -10.71 5.90
N ARG A 351 -8.01 -11.23 5.04
CA ARG A 351 -7.62 -12.15 3.96
C ARG A 351 -6.74 -11.45 2.92
N LEU A 352 -7.08 -10.22 2.54
CA LEU A 352 -6.27 -9.41 1.64
C LEU A 352 -4.88 -9.19 2.22
N ALA A 353 -4.79 -8.79 3.49
CA ALA A 353 -3.52 -8.63 4.21
C ALA A 353 -2.66 -9.91 4.25
N ARG A 354 -3.28 -11.09 4.41
CA ARG A 354 -2.59 -12.39 4.42
C ARG A 354 -1.99 -12.77 3.08
N LEU A 355 -2.51 -12.27 1.95
CA LEU A 355 -1.87 -12.49 0.64
C LEU A 355 -0.46 -11.91 0.61
N LEU A 356 -0.26 -10.74 1.22
CA LEU A 356 1.03 -10.08 1.26
C LEU A 356 1.89 -10.51 2.46
N MET A 357 1.29 -10.59 3.65
CA MET A 357 1.98 -10.78 4.93
C MET A 357 1.96 -12.21 5.45
N ALA A 358 1.29 -13.13 4.76
CA ALA A 358 1.12 -14.53 5.17
C ALA A 358 0.67 -14.64 6.65
N GLY A 359 1.37 -15.44 7.45
CA GLY A 359 1.08 -15.66 8.87
C GLY A 359 1.34 -14.45 9.79
N GLU A 360 1.94 -13.37 9.28
CA GLU A 360 2.27 -12.17 10.06
C GLU A 360 1.14 -11.12 10.07
N ALA A 361 0.08 -11.33 9.29
CA ALA A 361 -1.08 -10.44 9.31
C ALA A 361 -1.76 -10.46 10.70
N PRO A 362 -2.08 -9.29 11.29
CA PRO A 362 -2.68 -9.24 12.61
C PRO A 362 -4.09 -9.84 12.63
N VAL A 363 -4.53 -10.26 13.82
CA VAL A 363 -5.86 -10.87 14.03
C VAL A 363 -6.98 -9.81 13.96
N SER A 364 -6.64 -8.55 14.25
CA SER A 364 -7.50 -7.38 14.22
C SER A 364 -6.68 -6.17 13.77
N PHE A 365 -7.30 -5.24 13.05
CA PHE A 365 -6.69 -3.94 12.76
C PHE A 365 -7.11 -2.86 13.76
N THR A 366 -8.10 -3.17 14.61
CA THR A 366 -8.60 -2.33 15.72
C THR A 366 -8.33 -2.97 17.09
N PRO A 367 -8.34 -2.19 18.21
CA PRO A 367 -8.51 -0.74 18.28
C PRO A 367 -7.31 0.00 17.68
N LEU A 368 -7.57 1.20 17.16
CA LEU A 368 -6.52 2.01 16.56
C LEU A 368 -5.62 2.62 17.62
N PRO A 369 -4.31 2.73 17.37
CA PRO A 369 -3.37 3.23 18.36
C PRO A 369 -3.68 4.70 18.66
N LEU A 370 -3.96 5.00 19.92
CA LEU A 370 -4.10 6.38 20.40
C LEU A 370 -2.76 6.97 20.85
N ASN A 371 -1.76 6.11 21.06
CA ASN A 371 -0.43 6.49 21.52
C ASN A 371 0.56 6.53 20.34
N GLU A 372 1.69 7.21 20.55
CA GLU A 372 2.78 7.31 19.58
C GLU A 372 3.39 5.94 19.22
N ASN A 373 3.61 5.71 17.93
CA ASN A 373 4.34 4.57 17.39
C ASN A 373 5.70 5.04 16.86
N THR A 374 6.77 4.56 17.50
CA THR A 374 8.15 4.97 17.17
C THR A 374 8.57 4.64 15.74
N VAL A 375 8.08 3.53 15.17
CA VAL A 375 8.34 3.16 13.77
C VAL A 375 7.67 4.16 12.83
N LEU A 376 6.40 4.48 13.07
CA LEU A 376 5.68 5.43 12.23
C LEU A 376 6.30 6.83 12.32
N ARG A 377 6.66 7.31 13.52
CA ARG A 377 7.40 8.57 13.70
C ARG A 377 8.72 8.59 12.93
N SER A 378 9.48 7.51 13.01
CA SER A 378 10.74 7.37 12.26
C SER A 378 10.52 7.40 10.75
N LEU A 379 9.44 6.78 10.25
CA LEU A 379 9.07 6.84 8.83
C LEU A 379 8.73 8.26 8.40
N PHE A 380 8.10 9.09 9.23
CA PHE A 380 7.91 10.51 8.94
C PHE A 380 9.21 11.34 9.06
N GLY A 381 10.31 10.74 9.53
CA GLY A 381 11.57 11.46 9.79
C GLY A 381 11.50 12.35 11.04
N LEU A 382 10.61 12.00 11.98
CA LEU A 382 10.40 12.70 13.26
C LEU A 382 11.18 12.03 14.39
N ASP A 383 11.40 12.75 15.48
CA ASP A 383 12.05 12.20 16.68
C ASP A 383 11.20 11.06 17.26
N PRO A 384 11.72 9.82 17.41
CA PRO A 384 10.98 8.71 17.99
C PRO A 384 10.48 8.92 19.42
N HIS A 385 11.01 9.91 20.15
CA HIS A 385 10.66 10.21 21.55
C HIS A 385 9.55 11.26 21.72
N GLY A 386 9.00 11.77 20.61
CA GLY A 386 7.91 12.74 20.61
C GLY A 386 8.37 14.14 20.16
N PRO A 387 7.42 15.06 19.96
CA PRO A 387 7.72 16.44 19.59
C PRO A 387 8.43 17.19 20.71
N ALA A 388 9.17 18.24 20.34
CA ALA A 388 9.71 19.20 21.30
C ALA A 388 8.57 19.83 22.12
N THR A 389 8.75 19.94 23.43
CA THR A 389 7.76 20.53 24.36
C THR A 389 8.23 21.83 25.00
N GLY A 390 9.37 22.36 24.55
CA GLY A 390 10.02 23.51 25.14
C GLY A 390 10.77 23.14 26.42
N PRO A 391 11.81 23.91 26.79
CA PRO A 391 12.38 23.82 28.13
C PRO A 391 11.33 24.22 29.16
N ALA A 392 11.42 23.66 30.38
CA ALA A 392 10.60 24.09 31.50
C ALA A 392 10.93 25.56 31.87
N LEU A 393 10.11 26.49 31.37
CA LEU A 393 10.26 27.92 31.67
C LEU A 393 9.48 28.28 32.94
N PRO A 394 10.01 29.11 33.84
CA PRO A 394 9.25 29.58 34.98
C PRO A 394 8.09 30.50 34.55
N SER A 395 6.90 30.27 35.08
CA SER A 395 5.79 31.23 35.01
C SER A 395 5.94 32.30 36.09
N LEU A 396 5.60 33.55 35.74
CA LEU A 396 5.53 34.66 36.67
C LEU A 396 4.12 35.26 36.56
N GLN A 397 3.18 34.70 37.31
CA GLN A 397 1.81 35.22 37.37
C GLN A 397 1.73 36.36 38.40
N TRP A 398 1.11 37.49 38.07
CA TRP A 398 1.06 38.63 39.00
C TRP A 398 0.08 38.42 40.16
N TRP A 399 -0.94 37.56 40.05
CA TRP A 399 -1.81 37.22 41.17
C TRP A 399 -1.09 36.43 42.28
N GLN A 400 0.02 35.76 41.95
CA GLN A 400 0.93 35.18 42.95
C GLN A 400 1.69 36.25 43.76
N ARG A 401 1.64 37.54 43.38
CA ARG A 401 2.17 38.66 44.20
C ARG A 401 1.24 39.04 45.38
N LEU A 402 0.01 38.53 45.43
CA LEU A 402 -0.92 38.76 46.54
C LEU A 402 -0.77 37.72 47.67
N LEU A 403 0.03 36.68 47.47
CA LEU A 403 0.37 35.67 48.48
C LEU A 403 1.83 35.86 48.92
N PRO A 404 2.15 35.76 50.23
CA PRO A 404 3.52 35.88 50.70
C PRO A 404 4.40 34.79 50.08
N LEU A 405 5.49 35.22 49.42
CA LEU A 405 6.47 34.46 48.63
C LEU A 405 7.22 33.32 49.36
N ALA A 406 6.78 32.90 50.54
CA ALA A 406 7.45 31.86 51.32
C ALA A 406 7.32 30.44 50.71
N HIS A 407 6.42 30.23 49.74
CA HIS A 407 6.17 28.91 49.12
C HIS A 407 5.87 28.99 47.60
N ALA A 408 6.37 30.00 46.89
CA ALA A 408 6.17 30.08 45.44
C ALA A 408 7.12 29.11 44.71
N SER A 409 6.73 27.84 44.59
CA SER A 409 7.26 26.98 43.53
C SER A 409 6.86 27.61 42.20
N THR A 410 7.84 28.13 41.44
CA THR A 410 7.61 28.59 40.06
C THR A 410 7.06 27.41 39.26
N LEU A 411 5.78 27.45 38.92
CA LEU A 411 5.18 26.44 38.05
C LEU A 411 5.75 26.60 36.64
N PRO A 412 6.02 25.50 35.91
CA PRO A 412 6.37 25.56 34.50
C PRO A 412 5.34 26.35 33.69
N LEU A 413 5.77 27.06 32.65
CA LEU A 413 4.94 27.94 31.84
C LEU A 413 3.74 27.20 31.22
N ALA A 414 3.98 26.02 30.66
CA ALA A 414 2.92 25.22 30.07
C ALA A 414 1.87 24.77 31.11
N GLU A 415 2.33 24.30 32.28
CA GLU A 415 1.44 23.98 33.42
C GLU A 415 0.64 25.21 33.89
N SER A 416 1.25 26.40 33.86
CA SER A 416 0.56 27.64 34.24
C SER A 416 -0.55 28.07 33.27
N LEU A 417 -0.55 27.52 32.05
CA LEU A 417 -1.57 27.74 31.01
C LEU A 417 -2.60 26.61 30.95
N ARG A 418 -2.42 25.53 31.71
CA ARG A 418 -3.36 24.40 31.75
C ARG A 418 -4.71 24.87 32.31
N GLY A 419 -5.78 24.62 31.54
CA GLY A 419 -7.14 25.03 31.87
C GLY A 419 -7.40 26.54 31.84
N VAL A 420 -6.46 27.36 31.36
CA VAL A 420 -6.64 28.82 31.34
C VAL A 420 -7.47 29.25 30.13
N VAL A 421 -8.64 29.82 30.39
CA VAL A 421 -9.48 30.48 29.38
C VAL A 421 -9.21 31.98 29.38
N ALA A 422 -8.80 32.52 28.23
CA ALA A 422 -8.56 33.95 28.06
C ALA A 422 -9.85 34.76 28.26
N SER A 423 -9.75 35.85 29.02
CA SER A 423 -10.83 36.81 29.23
C SER A 423 -10.37 38.22 28.84
N PRO A 424 -11.28 39.17 28.53
CA PRO A 424 -10.88 40.55 28.24
C PRO A 424 -10.03 41.20 29.35
N ALA A 425 -10.19 40.77 30.61
CA ALA A 425 -9.43 41.30 31.74
C ALA A 425 -8.02 40.73 31.87
N THR A 426 -7.75 39.55 31.28
CA THR A 426 -6.48 38.82 31.37
C THR A 426 -5.80 38.63 30.02
N LEU A 427 -6.32 39.28 28.97
CA LEU A 427 -5.95 39.00 27.59
C LEU A 427 -4.48 39.30 27.32
N ASP A 428 -3.99 40.49 27.67
CA ASP A 428 -2.60 40.88 27.40
C ASP A 428 -1.59 39.91 28.05
N GLU A 429 -1.83 39.54 29.31
CA GLU A 429 -0.99 38.56 30.02
C GLU A 429 -1.06 37.16 29.38
N TYR A 430 -2.27 36.72 29.01
CA TYR A 430 -2.45 35.44 28.34
C TYR A 430 -1.65 35.39 27.03
N LEU A 431 -1.75 36.45 26.22
CA LEU A 431 -1.03 36.58 24.96
C LEU A 431 0.49 36.56 25.17
N ASP A 432 1.00 37.27 26.18
CA ASP A 432 2.43 37.25 26.52
C ASP A 432 2.92 35.85 26.91
N LEU A 433 2.14 35.12 27.73
CA LEU A 433 2.48 33.76 28.16
C LEU A 433 2.46 32.76 26.99
N VAL A 434 1.44 32.84 26.14
CA VAL A 434 1.33 31.98 24.95
C VAL A 434 2.42 32.30 23.93
N ALA A 435 2.73 33.57 23.68
CA ALA A 435 3.80 33.96 22.76
C ALA A 435 5.16 33.41 23.23
N ARG A 436 5.46 33.51 24.53
CA ARG A 436 6.66 32.90 25.13
C ARG A 436 6.69 31.39 25.00
N LEU A 437 5.55 30.72 25.19
CA LEU A 437 5.48 29.27 25.07
C LEU A 437 5.72 28.84 23.61
N LEU A 438 5.04 29.47 22.65
CA LEU A 438 5.23 29.22 21.22
C LEU A 438 6.69 29.42 20.82
N ASP A 439 7.32 30.52 21.24
CA ASP A 439 8.72 30.82 20.94
C ASP A 439 9.70 29.80 21.56
N ALA A 440 9.41 29.34 22.78
CA ALA A 440 10.23 28.34 23.47
C ALA A 440 10.17 26.97 22.79
N VAL A 441 8.98 26.50 22.44
CA VAL A 441 8.79 25.21 21.75
C VAL A 441 9.38 25.29 20.33
N TYR A 442 9.13 26.39 19.60
CA TYR A 442 9.74 26.64 18.29
C TYR A 442 11.27 26.63 18.36
N SER A 443 11.86 27.36 19.31
CA SER A 443 13.32 27.46 19.44
C SER A 443 13.97 26.12 19.76
N GLU A 444 13.35 25.30 20.61
CA GLU A 444 13.83 23.95 20.89
C GLU A 444 13.74 23.06 19.65
N HIS A 445 12.62 23.08 18.93
CA HIS A 445 12.45 22.33 17.67
C HIS A 445 13.51 22.70 16.63
N MET A 446 13.79 24.00 16.48
CA MET A 446 14.85 24.46 15.58
C MET A 446 16.25 24.01 16.03
N ALA A 447 16.47 23.81 17.34
CA ALA A 447 17.74 23.37 17.92
C ALA A 447 17.92 21.83 17.92
N SER A 448 16.84 21.06 17.98
CA SER A 448 16.85 19.59 18.02
C SER A 448 17.08 18.92 16.66
N GLY A 449 17.40 19.70 15.63
CA GLY A 449 17.79 19.19 14.31
C GLY A 449 16.74 19.37 13.22
N SER A 450 16.00 20.49 13.21
CA SER A 450 15.07 20.85 12.13
C SER A 450 15.67 20.62 10.73
N ARG A 451 14.86 20.04 9.85
CA ARG A 451 15.20 19.68 8.47
C ARG A 451 15.04 20.86 7.50
N ILE A 452 14.57 22.01 7.98
CA ILE A 452 14.35 23.19 7.14
C ILE A 452 15.69 23.76 6.67
N PRO A 453 15.89 23.91 5.34
CA PRO A 453 17.11 24.52 4.79
C PRO A 453 17.30 25.94 5.33
N ALA A 454 18.55 26.33 5.57
CA ALA A 454 18.90 27.60 6.21
C ALA A 454 18.21 28.82 5.56
N ASP A 455 18.16 28.84 4.23
CA ASP A 455 17.59 29.94 3.43
C ASP A 455 16.09 30.16 3.66
N TYR A 456 15.37 29.19 4.24
CA TYR A 456 13.92 29.24 4.44
C TYR A 456 13.50 29.29 5.92
N ARG A 457 14.45 29.24 6.86
CA ARG A 457 14.14 29.19 8.30
C ARG A 457 13.43 30.44 8.80
N ASP A 458 13.75 31.61 8.26
CA ASP A 458 13.16 32.89 8.64
C ASP A 458 11.64 32.97 8.32
N LEU A 459 11.17 32.13 7.39
CA LEU A 459 9.75 32.03 7.05
C LEU A 459 8.95 31.22 8.08
N PHE A 460 9.62 30.34 8.83
CA PHE A 460 8.94 29.30 9.60
C PHE A 460 8.37 29.80 10.93
N GLY A 461 9.12 30.59 11.70
CA GLY A 461 8.63 31.17 12.97
C GLY A 461 7.33 31.98 12.81
N PRO A 462 7.25 32.94 11.85
CA PRO A 462 6.01 33.65 11.56
C PRO A 462 4.86 32.74 11.13
N LEU A 463 5.14 31.68 10.35
CA LEU A 463 4.14 30.69 9.93
C LEU A 463 3.57 29.93 11.13
N VAL A 464 4.40 29.51 12.10
CA VAL A 464 3.94 28.84 13.33
C VAL A 464 2.97 29.74 14.11
N GLN A 465 3.36 31.00 14.35
CA GLN A 465 2.53 31.96 15.08
C GLN A 465 1.22 32.26 14.35
N ALA A 466 1.28 32.44 13.02
CA ALA A 466 0.12 32.70 12.19
C ALA A 466 -0.84 31.50 12.14
N THR A 467 -0.31 30.27 12.11
CA THR A 467 -1.11 29.04 12.16
C THR A 467 -1.86 28.97 13.49
N ALA A 468 -1.17 29.12 14.63
CA ALA A 468 -1.81 29.10 15.95
C ALA A 468 -2.89 30.20 16.09
N TRP A 469 -2.65 31.39 15.51
CA TRP A 469 -3.64 32.46 15.48
C TRP A 469 -4.85 32.10 14.60
N ARG A 470 -4.61 31.56 13.41
CA ARG A 470 -5.65 31.27 12.43
C ARG A 470 -6.53 30.09 12.85
N GLU A 471 -5.92 29.06 13.43
CA GLU A 471 -6.60 27.83 13.81
C GLU A 471 -7.42 28.00 15.09
N SER A 472 -6.93 28.76 16.08
CA SER A 472 -7.60 28.84 17.39
C SER A 472 -7.69 30.24 18.00
N CYS A 473 -7.18 31.28 17.34
CA CYS A 473 -6.89 32.58 17.94
C CYS A 473 -5.96 32.44 19.16
N TRP A 474 -4.94 31.59 19.07
CA TRP A 474 -3.99 31.27 20.14
C TRP A 474 -4.62 30.67 21.40
N ARG A 475 -5.80 30.05 21.29
CA ARG A 475 -6.49 29.45 22.44
C ARG A 475 -6.31 27.95 22.44
N HIS A 476 -5.92 27.39 23.57
CA HIS A 476 -6.01 25.95 23.79
C HIS A 476 -7.33 25.55 24.49
N TYR A 477 -7.82 26.39 25.42
CA TYR A 477 -9.06 26.14 26.17
C TYR A 477 -10.13 27.21 25.88
N VAL A 478 -11.39 26.79 25.92
CA VAL A 478 -12.60 27.60 25.74
C VAL A 478 -13.68 27.18 26.75
N GLY A 479 -14.72 28.00 26.90
CA GLY A 479 -15.83 27.74 27.80
C GLY A 479 -15.79 28.60 29.06
N PRO A 480 -16.60 28.28 30.09
CA PRO A 480 -16.55 28.93 31.38
C PRO A 480 -15.18 28.75 32.07
N ILE A 481 -14.75 29.73 32.86
CA ILE A 481 -13.45 29.71 33.57
C ILE A 481 -13.38 28.55 34.58
N ASP A 482 -14.51 28.17 35.16
CA ASP A 482 -14.66 27.08 36.13
C ASP A 482 -14.83 25.69 35.48
N GLU A 483 -15.09 25.64 34.17
CA GLU A 483 -15.22 24.41 33.40
C GLU A 483 -14.50 24.55 32.03
N PRO A 484 -13.17 24.75 32.03
CA PRO A 484 -12.41 24.91 30.80
C PRO A 484 -12.43 23.61 30.00
N ARG A 485 -12.67 23.73 28.70
CA ARG A 485 -12.62 22.60 27.76
C ARG A 485 -11.63 22.89 26.65
N VAL A 486 -10.91 21.87 26.20
CA VAL A 486 -10.01 22.00 25.05
C VAL A 486 -10.83 22.38 23.82
N ILE A 487 -10.34 23.34 23.05
CA ILE A 487 -11.01 23.74 21.83
C ILE A 487 -10.99 22.59 20.81
N ARG A 488 -12.17 22.26 20.28
CA ARG A 488 -12.32 21.26 19.23
C ARG A 488 -13.05 21.84 18.02
N SER A 489 -12.57 21.53 16.81
CA SER A 489 -13.31 21.86 15.58
C SER A 489 -14.52 20.93 15.42
N SER A 490 -15.41 21.26 14.47
CA SER A 490 -16.51 20.36 14.07
C SER A 490 -16.00 19.03 13.51
N MET A 491 -14.78 19.01 12.96
CA MET A 491 -14.12 17.79 12.45
C MET A 491 -13.28 17.07 13.53
N GLY A 492 -13.34 17.52 14.79
CA GLY A 492 -12.61 16.90 15.90
C GLY A 492 -11.13 17.28 15.99
N ALA A 493 -10.70 18.36 15.32
CA ALA A 493 -9.34 18.88 15.45
C ALA A 493 -9.10 19.47 16.84
N ILE A 494 -7.93 19.25 17.45
CA ILE A 494 -7.70 19.43 18.90
C ILE A 494 -6.75 20.60 19.18
N GLY A 495 -7.13 21.45 20.13
CA GLY A 495 -6.22 22.37 20.82
C GLY A 495 -5.75 23.57 19.99
N MET A 496 -4.68 24.23 20.45
CA MET A 496 -4.21 25.50 19.89
C MET A 496 -3.85 25.41 18.41
N MET A 497 -3.21 24.31 18.00
CA MET A 497 -2.80 24.08 16.62
C MET A 497 -3.88 23.39 15.78
N GLN A 498 -5.05 23.07 16.36
CA GLN A 498 -6.15 22.34 15.69
C GLN A 498 -5.65 21.09 14.95
N ILE A 499 -5.01 20.16 15.66
CA ILE A 499 -4.47 18.94 15.06
C ILE A 499 -5.58 17.90 14.94
N MET A 500 -5.76 17.35 13.74
CA MET A 500 -6.72 16.26 13.51
C MET A 500 -6.21 14.95 14.11
N GLY A 501 -6.64 14.64 15.33
CA GLY A 501 -6.24 13.42 16.05
C GLY A 501 -6.46 12.14 15.24
N ARG A 502 -7.58 12.03 14.50
CA ARG A 502 -7.85 10.89 13.60
C ARG A 502 -6.81 10.75 12.50
N VAL A 503 -6.37 11.86 11.90
CA VAL A 503 -5.41 11.86 10.79
C VAL A 503 -4.01 11.51 11.28
N TRP A 504 -3.61 12.06 12.42
CA TRP A 504 -2.26 11.93 12.93
C TRP A 504 -2.08 10.88 14.05
N ARG A 505 -3.11 10.09 14.37
CA ARG A 505 -3.01 9.00 15.35
C ARG A 505 -1.91 8.01 15.02
N GLY A 506 -1.23 7.52 16.04
CA GLY A 506 -0.05 6.68 15.91
C GLY A 506 1.23 7.46 15.57
N VAL A 507 1.16 8.69 15.06
CA VAL A 507 2.31 9.61 14.98
C VAL A 507 2.39 10.44 16.25
N TYR A 508 1.24 10.90 16.75
CA TYR A 508 1.08 11.62 18.01
C TYR A 508 0.15 10.88 18.96
N ASP A 509 0.35 11.12 20.25
CA ASP A 509 -0.53 10.68 21.33
C ASP A 509 -1.74 11.61 21.40
N VAL A 510 -2.92 11.06 21.14
CA VAL A 510 -4.16 11.85 21.05
C VAL A 510 -4.59 12.39 22.42
N GLU A 511 -4.33 11.66 23.50
CA GLU A 511 -4.64 12.12 24.86
C GLU A 511 -3.73 13.28 25.26
N ARG A 512 -2.44 13.21 24.90
CA ARG A 512 -1.48 14.30 25.16
C ARG A 512 -1.74 15.52 24.29
N LEU A 513 -2.18 15.36 23.04
CA LEU A 513 -2.63 16.49 22.20
C LEU A 513 -3.74 17.31 22.87
N GLU A 514 -4.56 16.67 23.70
CA GLU A 514 -5.64 17.32 24.46
C GLU A 514 -5.16 17.82 25.83
N ALA A 515 -4.36 17.06 26.55
CA ALA A 515 -3.97 17.38 27.92
C ALA A 515 -2.82 18.39 28.05
N GLU A 516 -1.94 18.48 27.05
CA GLU A 516 -0.67 19.19 27.08
C GLU A 516 -0.60 20.23 25.96
N ILE A 517 -0.66 21.53 26.31
CA ILE A 517 -0.63 22.66 25.38
C ILE A 517 0.69 22.72 24.60
N GLU A 518 1.80 22.44 25.28
CA GLU A 518 3.16 22.41 24.74
C GLU A 518 3.36 21.24 23.76
N TYR A 519 2.76 20.08 24.05
CA TYR A 519 2.78 18.93 23.17
C TYR A 519 1.95 19.20 21.91
N ASN A 520 0.77 19.83 22.05
CA ASN A 520 -0.07 20.26 20.93
C ASN A 520 0.67 21.27 20.03
N ILE A 521 1.39 22.23 20.63
CA ILE A 521 2.23 23.18 19.88
C ILE A 521 3.36 22.45 19.15
N GLY A 522 4.11 21.59 19.85
CA GLY A 522 5.24 20.85 19.29
C GLY A 522 4.83 19.97 18.11
N ALA A 523 3.74 19.21 18.26
CA ALA A 523 3.17 18.41 17.18
C ALA A 523 2.76 19.26 15.97
N GLY A 524 2.13 20.43 16.21
CA GLY A 524 1.73 21.33 15.12
C GLY A 524 2.93 21.91 14.36
N ILE A 525 4.03 22.20 15.07
CA ILE A 525 5.29 22.64 14.47
C ILE A 525 5.90 21.52 13.61
N GLU A 526 5.97 20.28 14.11
CA GLU A 526 6.46 19.14 13.33
C GLU A 526 5.62 18.91 12.05
N ILE A 527 4.29 18.98 12.15
CA ILE A 527 3.37 18.84 11.00
C ILE A 527 3.58 19.97 9.98
N LEU A 528 3.73 21.22 10.43
CA LEU A 528 4.05 22.34 9.55
C LEU A 528 5.40 22.16 8.86
N GLU A 529 6.43 21.69 9.58
CA GLU A 529 7.73 21.37 8.99
C GLU A 529 7.61 20.25 7.94
N HIS A 530 6.85 19.20 8.24
CA HIS A 530 6.60 18.11 7.31
C HIS A 530 5.99 18.63 5.99
N TYR A 531 4.92 19.43 6.04
CA TYR A 531 4.34 20.00 4.84
C TYR A 531 5.25 21.02 4.14
N LEU A 532 6.09 21.75 4.87
CA LEU A 532 7.09 22.64 4.27
C LEU A 532 8.18 21.87 3.52
N VAL A 533 8.78 20.88 4.16
CA VAL A 533 9.96 20.17 3.65
C VAL A 533 9.56 19.06 2.68
N ASP A 534 8.69 18.16 3.12
CA ASP A 534 8.38 16.92 2.42
C ASP A 534 7.34 17.12 1.30
N TYR A 535 6.67 18.28 1.25
CA TYR A 535 5.70 18.63 0.22
C TYR A 535 6.08 19.91 -0.54
N ALA A 536 6.01 21.09 0.09
CA ALA A 536 6.16 22.35 -0.62
C ALA A 536 7.56 22.54 -1.24
N LEU A 537 8.62 22.25 -0.47
CA LEU A 537 10.00 22.29 -0.98
C LEU A 537 10.27 21.18 -1.98
N ARG A 538 9.90 19.94 -1.65
CA ARG A 538 10.06 18.76 -2.53
C ARG A 538 9.40 18.95 -3.90
N ARG A 539 8.20 19.54 -3.94
CA ARG A 539 7.46 19.83 -5.18
C ARG A 539 7.93 21.09 -5.91
N GLY A 540 8.88 21.84 -5.33
CA GLY A 540 9.45 23.01 -5.98
C GLY A 540 8.52 24.23 -6.00
N GLU A 541 7.63 24.39 -5.02
CA GLU A 541 6.65 25.50 -5.00
C GLU A 541 7.31 26.89 -5.08
N HIS A 542 8.50 27.01 -4.48
CA HIS A 542 9.34 28.21 -4.53
C HIS A 542 9.91 28.55 -5.92
N GLN A 543 9.84 27.62 -6.88
CA GLN A 543 10.33 27.80 -8.24
C GLN A 543 9.27 28.40 -9.17
N HIS A 544 8.00 28.43 -8.73
CA HIS A 544 6.92 29.08 -9.44
C HIS A 544 6.90 30.60 -9.18
N PRO A 545 6.22 31.40 -10.04
CA PRO A 545 6.01 32.84 -9.78
C PRO A 545 5.43 33.07 -8.38
N GLY A 546 6.07 33.95 -7.60
CA GLY A 546 5.79 34.12 -6.17
C GLY A 546 6.97 33.72 -5.27
N GLY A 547 7.89 32.88 -5.77
CA GLY A 547 9.13 32.57 -5.07
C GLY A 547 8.89 31.91 -3.71
N ALA A 548 9.72 32.23 -2.71
CA ALA A 548 9.67 31.63 -1.39
C ALA A 548 8.32 31.81 -0.65
N ASP A 549 7.54 32.85 -0.95
CA ASP A 549 6.21 33.05 -0.37
C ASP A 549 5.24 31.90 -0.71
N ASN A 550 5.44 31.22 -1.84
CA ASN A 550 4.64 30.06 -2.22
C ASN A 550 4.86 28.89 -1.25
N LEU A 551 6.02 28.78 -0.60
CA LEU A 551 6.25 27.76 0.42
C LEU A 551 5.29 27.94 1.59
N VAL A 552 5.18 29.15 2.12
CA VAL A 552 4.26 29.46 3.24
C VAL A 552 2.82 29.16 2.86
N ARG A 553 2.41 29.55 1.64
CA ARG A 553 1.03 29.31 1.13
C ARG A 553 0.73 27.83 0.98
N ALA A 554 1.64 27.08 0.34
CA ALA A 554 1.48 25.65 0.12
C ALA A 554 1.49 24.87 1.44
N THR A 555 2.40 25.19 2.35
CA THR A 555 2.48 24.57 3.68
C THR A 555 1.18 24.77 4.46
N TYR A 556 0.68 26.01 4.57
CA TYR A 556 -0.54 26.27 5.33
C TYR A 556 -1.78 25.67 4.65
N ALA A 557 -1.85 25.68 3.30
CA ALA A 557 -2.93 25.05 2.57
C ALA A 557 -3.01 23.54 2.84
N ALA A 558 -1.87 22.84 2.80
CA ALA A 558 -1.80 21.42 3.15
C ALA A 558 -2.10 21.17 4.64
N TYR A 559 -1.62 22.04 5.54
CA TYR A 559 -1.94 21.95 6.97
C TYR A 559 -3.45 21.99 7.24
N ASN A 560 -4.18 22.88 6.55
CA ASN A 560 -5.60 23.09 6.75
C ASN A 560 -6.48 22.08 5.99
N GLY A 561 -6.09 21.72 4.76
CA GLY A 561 -6.92 20.94 3.84
C GLY A 561 -6.53 19.47 3.65
N GLY A 562 -5.29 19.11 3.98
CA GLY A 562 -4.64 17.88 3.50
C GLY A 562 -3.84 18.13 2.23
#